data_AF-A0A163MVC7-F1
#
_entry.id   AF-A0A163MVC7-F1
#
_cell.length_a   1.000
_cell.length_b   1.000
_cell.length_c   1.000
_cell.angle_alpha   90.00
_cell.angle_beta   90.00
_cell.angle_gamma   90.00
#
_symmetry.space_group_name_H-M   'P 1'
#
loop_
_entity.id
_entity.type
_entity.pdbx_description
1 polymer ?
#
loop_
_entity_poly.entity_id
_entity_poly.type
_entity_poly.pdbx_seq_one_letter_code
_entity_poly.pdbx_strand_id
1 'polypeptide(L)'
;MRLIIREDHTEVSDYIANYIKERINQFQPSEDRPFVLGLPTGSSPIGVYKKMVELYKSGDISFKHVVTFNMDEYVGLPRDHPESYHSFMWKNLFMHVDIKPENVHILNGNAPDLDEECKKYEAAIAAVGGIELFLGGIGPDGHIAFNEPGSSLTSRTRVKTLAYETIIANARFFDGDVNKVPKLALTVGVATVMDAREVVVIITGAHKSIALAKCIEDGVNHMWTVSSIQLHPKGLIVCDEDSTLELHVKSIEHVHQVLIGTENLGLQGGVKQLKSATNASSRPKTPMNAPHE
;
A
#
# COMPACT_ATOMS: atom_id res chain seq x y z
N MET A 1 0.82 -6.98 -12.12
CA MET A 1 1.46 -6.34 -10.94
C MET A 1 2.80 -5.72 -11.34
N ARG A 2 3.20 -4.64 -10.69
CA ARG A 2 4.53 -4.02 -10.80
C ARG A 2 5.26 -4.16 -9.46
N LEU A 3 6.57 -4.42 -9.50
CA LEU A 3 7.46 -4.40 -8.35
C LEU A 3 8.47 -3.27 -8.54
N ILE A 4 8.60 -2.41 -7.53
CA ILE A 4 9.56 -1.31 -7.52
C ILE A 4 10.45 -1.47 -6.29
N ILE A 5 11.74 -1.69 -6.53
CA ILE A 5 12.75 -1.82 -5.48
C ILE A 5 13.47 -0.47 -5.34
N ARG A 6 13.69 -0.04 -4.11
CA ARG A 6 14.45 1.16 -3.73
C ARG A 6 15.51 0.79 -2.71
N GLU A 7 16.50 1.67 -2.53
CA GLU A 7 17.63 1.37 -1.65
C GLU A 7 17.16 1.17 -0.20
N ASP A 8 16.35 2.10 0.32
CA ASP A 8 15.93 2.10 1.71
C ASP A 8 14.47 2.53 1.94
N HIS A 9 14.04 2.51 3.21
CA HIS A 9 12.70 2.94 3.64
C HIS A 9 12.37 4.39 3.24
N THR A 10 13.37 5.28 3.21
CA THR A 10 13.20 6.70 2.85
C THR A 10 12.87 6.82 1.38
N GLU A 11 13.63 6.15 0.51
CA GLU A 11 13.40 6.17 -0.92
C GLU A 11 12.07 5.49 -1.32
N VAL A 12 11.68 4.41 -0.63
CA VAL A 12 10.34 3.80 -0.78
C VAL A 12 9.27 4.83 -0.44
N SER A 13 9.42 5.49 0.71
CA SER A 13 8.48 6.50 1.19
C SER A 13 8.33 7.66 0.22
N ASP A 14 9.46 8.19 -0.27
CA ASP A 14 9.51 9.29 -1.23
C ASP A 14 8.91 8.90 -2.58
N TYR A 15 9.16 7.68 -3.05
CA TYR A 15 8.55 7.19 -4.28
C TYR A 15 7.03 7.12 -4.17
N ILE A 16 6.50 6.53 -3.09
CA ILE A 16 5.05 6.39 -2.90
C ILE A 16 4.39 7.76 -2.73
N ALA A 17 4.97 8.67 -1.94
CA ALA A 17 4.39 10.00 -1.75
C ALA A 17 4.36 10.80 -3.07
N ASN A 18 5.42 10.74 -3.87
CA ASN A 18 5.42 11.33 -5.21
C ASN A 18 4.42 10.63 -6.14
N TYR A 19 4.26 9.31 -6.03
CA TYR A 19 3.26 8.57 -6.80
C TYR A 19 1.84 9.08 -6.48
N ILE A 20 1.49 9.18 -5.20
CA ILE A 20 0.19 9.70 -4.75
C ILE A 20 -0.03 11.13 -5.23
N LYS A 21 0.99 12.01 -5.11
CA LYS A 21 0.94 13.37 -5.68
C LYS A 21 0.57 13.35 -7.15
N GLU A 22 1.30 12.59 -7.96
CA GLU A 22 1.08 12.56 -9.40
C GLU A 22 -0.31 12.03 -9.74
N ARG A 23 -0.79 11.02 -9.01
CA ARG A 23 -2.14 10.48 -9.19
C ARG A 23 -3.23 11.51 -8.86
N ILE A 24 -3.09 12.24 -7.75
CA ILE A 24 -4.02 13.31 -7.37
C ILE A 24 -3.99 14.43 -8.41
N ASN A 25 -2.81 14.94 -8.77
CA ASN A 25 -2.68 16.06 -9.70
C ASN A 25 -3.18 15.72 -11.11
N GLN A 26 -2.95 14.49 -11.58
CA GLN A 26 -3.47 14.03 -12.88
C GLN A 26 -4.98 13.80 -12.86
N PHE A 27 -5.54 13.41 -11.72
CA PHE A 27 -6.98 13.21 -11.58
C PHE A 27 -7.74 14.55 -11.55
N GLN A 28 -7.09 15.63 -11.11
CA GLN A 28 -7.66 16.97 -11.00
C GLN A 28 -8.96 16.98 -10.18
N PRO A 29 -8.91 16.59 -8.89
CA PRO A 29 -10.11 16.44 -8.09
C PRO A 29 -10.84 17.77 -7.89
N SER A 30 -12.16 17.71 -7.89
CA SER A 30 -13.06 18.81 -7.62
C SER A 30 -14.08 18.41 -6.56
N GLU A 31 -14.96 19.33 -6.17
CA GLU A 31 -16.02 19.05 -5.20
C GLU A 31 -16.97 17.93 -5.66
N ASP A 32 -17.36 17.92 -6.93
CA ASP A 32 -18.25 16.90 -7.50
C ASP A 32 -17.52 15.61 -7.91
N ARG A 33 -16.19 15.63 -7.91
CA ARG A 33 -15.34 14.51 -8.32
C ARG A 33 -14.10 14.45 -7.43
N PRO A 34 -14.24 13.99 -6.17
CA PRO A 34 -13.12 13.89 -5.26
C PRO A 34 -12.17 12.75 -5.66
N PHE A 35 -10.90 12.87 -5.28
CA PHE A 35 -9.96 11.74 -5.35
C PHE A 35 -10.13 10.90 -4.08
N VAL A 36 -10.53 9.64 -4.23
CA VAL A 36 -10.77 8.75 -3.08
C VAL A 36 -9.53 7.91 -2.80
N LEU A 37 -8.95 8.06 -1.61
CA LEU A 37 -7.67 7.48 -1.18
C LEU A 37 -7.85 6.52 0.01
N GLY A 38 -7.51 5.25 -0.18
CA GLY A 38 -7.39 4.27 0.90
C GLY A 38 -6.06 4.40 1.63
N LEU A 39 -6.05 4.38 2.97
CA LEU A 39 -4.85 4.66 3.78
C LEU A 39 -4.58 3.60 4.88
N PRO A 40 -3.32 3.18 5.08
CA PRO A 40 -2.91 2.29 6.17
C PRO A 40 -2.44 3.07 7.41
N THR A 41 -2.23 2.38 8.52
CA THR A 41 -1.47 2.90 9.67
C THR A 41 -0.19 2.09 9.88
N GLY A 42 0.45 2.24 11.05
CA GLY A 42 1.67 1.53 11.41
C GLY A 42 2.95 2.25 10.97
N SER A 43 4.10 1.61 11.22
CA SER A 43 5.41 2.25 11.04
C SER A 43 5.79 2.49 9.58
N SER A 44 5.45 1.56 8.68
CA SER A 44 5.82 1.63 7.27
C SER A 44 5.35 2.93 6.58
N PRO A 45 4.08 3.36 6.65
CA PRO A 45 3.62 4.56 5.94
C PRO A 45 4.02 5.90 6.60
N ILE A 46 4.68 5.93 7.77
CA ILE A 46 5.03 7.21 8.43
C ILE A 46 5.92 8.08 7.54
N GLY A 47 6.88 7.49 6.83
CA GLY A 47 7.73 8.22 5.90
C GLY A 47 6.94 8.82 4.75
N VAL A 48 5.99 8.05 4.20
CA VAL A 48 5.07 8.52 3.14
C VAL A 48 4.28 9.73 3.62
N TYR A 49 3.71 9.67 4.83
CA TYR A 49 2.93 10.79 5.38
C TYR A 49 3.76 12.03 5.62
N LYS A 50 4.97 11.91 6.18
CA LYS A 50 5.89 13.04 6.32
C LYS A 50 6.16 13.70 4.97
N LYS A 51 6.44 12.90 3.94
CA LYS A 51 6.70 13.42 2.60
C LYS A 51 5.47 14.06 1.96
N MET A 52 4.28 13.50 2.15
CA MET A 52 3.03 14.10 1.69
C MET A 52 2.78 15.46 2.37
N VAL A 53 3.08 15.59 3.65
CA VAL A 53 3.01 16.87 4.37
C VAL A 53 4.01 17.89 3.83
N GLU A 54 5.25 17.46 3.51
CA GLU A 54 6.24 18.33 2.85
C GLU A 54 5.74 18.83 1.49
N LEU A 55 5.23 17.93 0.65
CA LEU A 55 4.68 18.25 -0.67
C LEU A 55 3.46 19.18 -0.60
N TYR A 56 2.63 19.05 0.44
CA TYR A 56 1.54 19.99 0.67
C TYR A 56 2.08 21.37 1.05
N LYS A 57 3.05 21.43 1.97
CA LYS A 57 3.65 22.70 2.42
C LYS A 57 4.42 23.44 1.32
N SER A 58 4.98 22.72 0.34
CA SER A 58 5.60 23.32 -0.85
C SER A 58 4.58 23.76 -1.91
N GLY A 59 3.30 23.40 -1.76
CA GLY A 59 2.24 23.72 -2.72
C GLY A 59 2.15 22.75 -3.91
N ASP A 60 2.82 21.60 -3.84
CA ASP A 60 2.85 20.61 -4.92
C ASP A 60 1.60 19.71 -4.95
N ILE A 61 0.86 19.61 -3.83
CA ILE A 61 -0.41 18.88 -3.70
C ILE A 61 -1.40 19.61 -2.78
N SER A 62 -2.69 19.33 -2.98
CA SER A 62 -3.78 19.73 -2.07
C SER A 62 -4.69 18.54 -1.81
N PHE A 63 -5.19 18.46 -0.57
CA PHE A 63 -6.13 17.45 -0.07
C PHE A 63 -7.56 18.00 0.05
N LYS A 64 -7.81 19.25 -0.35
CA LYS A 64 -9.12 19.91 -0.26
C LYS A 64 -10.27 19.12 -0.89
N HIS A 65 -9.99 18.40 -1.97
CA HIS A 65 -10.93 17.56 -2.71
C HIS A 65 -10.52 16.07 -2.68
N VAL A 66 -9.79 15.67 -1.63
CA VAL A 66 -9.49 14.26 -1.35
C VAL A 66 -10.47 13.76 -0.29
N VAL A 67 -10.94 12.52 -0.48
CA VAL A 67 -11.72 11.75 0.51
C VAL A 67 -10.90 10.54 0.91
N THR A 68 -10.78 10.26 2.20
CA THR A 68 -9.93 9.17 2.70
C THR A 68 -10.71 8.11 3.44
N PHE A 69 -10.33 6.84 3.22
CA PHE A 69 -10.83 5.69 3.96
C PHE A 69 -9.66 4.93 4.57
N ASN A 70 -9.59 4.83 5.89
CA ASN A 70 -8.62 3.97 6.56
C ASN A 70 -8.98 2.49 6.47
N MET A 71 -7.96 1.63 6.51
CA MET A 71 -8.11 0.18 6.43
C MET A 71 -8.82 -0.43 7.63
N ASP A 72 -8.57 0.10 8.83
CA ASP A 72 -8.93 -0.58 10.07
C ASP A 72 -8.98 0.40 11.26
N GLU A 73 -9.55 -0.08 12.36
CA GLU A 73 -9.49 0.53 13.70
C GLU A 73 -9.62 -0.56 14.78
N TYR A 74 -8.96 -0.37 15.92
CA TYR A 74 -9.10 -1.29 17.05
C TYR A 74 -10.49 -1.21 17.69
N VAL A 75 -11.05 -2.37 18.04
CA VAL A 75 -12.31 -2.44 18.78
C VAL A 75 -12.07 -2.20 20.27
N GLY A 76 -12.91 -1.35 20.87
CA GLY A 76 -12.91 -1.08 22.31
C GLY A 76 -11.77 -0.19 22.82
N LEU A 77 -10.93 0.35 21.92
CA LEU A 77 -9.90 1.31 22.29
C LEU A 77 -10.47 2.74 22.19
N PRO A 78 -10.33 3.60 23.22
CA PRO A 78 -10.83 4.97 23.16
C PRO A 78 -10.33 5.71 21.93
N ARG A 79 -11.20 6.48 21.28
CA ARG A 79 -10.88 7.21 20.03
C ARG A 79 -9.75 8.22 20.18
N ASP A 80 -9.57 8.76 21.38
CA ASP A 80 -8.52 9.71 21.75
C ASP A 80 -7.28 9.02 22.34
N HIS A 81 -7.31 7.70 22.51
CA HIS A 81 -6.13 6.94 22.93
C HIS A 81 -4.99 7.18 21.94
N PRO A 82 -3.74 7.41 22.40
CA PRO A 82 -2.62 7.75 21.51
C PRO A 82 -2.34 6.70 20.44
N GLU A 83 -2.61 5.43 20.74
CA GLU A 83 -2.42 4.28 19.84
C GLU A 83 -3.68 3.88 19.05
N SER A 84 -4.79 4.63 19.15
CA SER A 84 -5.91 4.45 18.20
C SER A 84 -5.49 4.86 16.80
N TYR A 85 -6.05 4.22 15.78
CA TYR A 85 -5.75 4.58 14.40
C TYR A 85 -6.32 5.95 14.03
N HIS A 86 -7.41 6.35 14.68
CA HIS A 86 -7.88 7.73 14.68
C HIS A 86 -6.78 8.71 15.14
N SER A 87 -6.24 8.56 16.35
CA SER A 87 -5.16 9.43 16.85
C SER A 87 -3.91 9.38 15.98
N PHE A 88 -3.53 8.19 15.50
CA PHE A 88 -2.40 8.01 14.60
C PHE A 88 -2.55 8.87 13.33
N MET A 89 -3.70 8.80 12.66
CA MET A 89 -3.89 9.50 11.39
C MET A 89 -3.95 11.01 11.56
N TRP A 90 -4.61 11.50 12.62
CA TRP A 90 -4.62 12.93 12.92
C TRP A 90 -3.22 13.45 13.25
N LYS A 91 -2.47 12.72 14.07
CA LYS A 91 -1.10 13.09 14.46
C LYS A 91 -0.13 13.12 13.27
N ASN A 92 -0.21 12.13 12.37
CA ASN A 92 0.81 11.93 11.34
C ASN A 92 0.47 12.57 9.99
N LEU A 93 -0.81 12.85 9.70
CA LEU A 93 -1.22 13.40 8.40
C LEU A 93 -2.28 14.50 8.53
N PHE A 94 -3.48 14.18 9.02
CA PHE A 94 -4.66 15.01 8.77
C PHE A 94 -4.61 16.40 9.39
N MET A 95 -3.95 16.59 10.53
CA MET A 95 -3.82 17.93 11.13
C MET A 95 -2.79 18.84 10.43
N HIS A 96 -2.03 18.30 9.47
CA HIS A 96 -0.92 18.99 8.80
C HIS A 96 -1.22 19.37 7.34
N VAL A 97 -2.38 18.99 6.82
CA VAL A 97 -2.81 19.21 5.43
C VAL A 97 -4.19 19.87 5.37
N ASP A 98 -4.61 20.35 4.19
CA ASP A 98 -5.90 21.02 3.96
C ASP A 98 -7.08 20.06 3.72
N ILE A 99 -6.99 18.81 4.20
CA ILE A 99 -8.12 17.87 4.10
C ILE A 99 -9.28 18.35 4.97
N LYS A 100 -10.49 18.25 4.43
CA LYS A 100 -11.71 18.57 5.18
C LYS A 100 -12.04 17.43 6.16
N PRO A 101 -12.33 17.69 7.45
CA PRO A 101 -12.66 16.63 8.41
C PRO A 101 -13.84 15.74 7.99
N GLU A 102 -14.83 16.30 7.30
CA GLU A 102 -15.98 15.56 6.76
C GLU A 102 -15.63 14.57 5.64
N ASN A 103 -14.45 14.72 5.02
CA ASN A 103 -13.92 13.83 3.99
C ASN A 103 -13.04 12.70 4.58
N VAL A 104 -12.88 12.65 5.91
CA VAL A 104 -12.06 11.64 6.60
C VAL A 104 -12.95 10.55 7.17
N HIS A 105 -12.78 9.33 6.67
CA HIS A 105 -13.50 8.14 7.14
C HIS A 105 -12.53 7.16 7.80
N ILE A 106 -12.81 6.84 9.06
CA ILE A 106 -12.13 5.81 9.85
C ILE A 106 -13.23 5.01 10.56
N LEU A 107 -13.10 3.68 10.55
CA LEU A 107 -14.04 2.79 11.22
C LEU A 107 -14.18 3.14 12.71
N ASN A 108 -15.42 3.14 13.22
CA ASN A 108 -15.65 3.36 14.65
C ASN A 108 -15.59 2.07 15.44
N GLY A 109 -14.39 1.73 15.95
CA GLY A 109 -14.18 0.55 16.81
C GLY A 109 -14.95 0.55 18.14
N ASN A 110 -15.63 1.63 18.50
CA ASN A 110 -16.50 1.74 19.69
C ASN A 110 -17.98 1.87 19.33
N ALA A 111 -18.38 1.54 18.09
CA ALA A 111 -19.77 1.54 17.69
C ALA A 111 -20.60 0.53 18.52
N PRO A 112 -21.86 0.84 18.85
CA PRO A 112 -22.72 -0.08 19.60
C PRO A 112 -23.07 -1.34 18.81
N ASP A 113 -23.11 -1.24 17.48
CA ASP A 113 -23.27 -2.36 16.56
C ASP A 113 -22.13 -2.30 15.53
N LEU A 114 -21.18 -3.22 15.70
CA LEU A 114 -19.97 -3.28 14.88
C LEU A 114 -20.26 -3.77 13.45
N ASP A 115 -21.23 -4.65 13.26
CA ASP A 115 -21.58 -5.16 11.93
C ASP A 115 -22.29 -4.08 11.10
N GLU A 116 -23.15 -3.29 11.75
CA GLU A 116 -23.78 -2.14 11.12
C GLU A 116 -22.77 -1.03 10.78
N GLU A 117 -21.78 -0.79 11.64
CA GLU A 117 -20.66 0.12 11.34
C GLU A 117 -19.91 -0.33 10.08
N CYS A 118 -19.57 -1.61 9.97
CA CYS A 118 -18.91 -2.17 8.78
C CYS A 118 -19.75 -2.00 7.50
N LYS A 119 -21.06 -2.22 7.56
CA LYS A 119 -21.97 -2.03 6.42
C LYS A 119 -22.04 -0.57 5.98
N LYS A 120 -22.13 0.36 6.95
CA LYS A 120 -22.12 1.81 6.68
C LYS A 120 -20.82 2.24 6.02
N TYR A 121 -19.70 1.65 6.44
CA TYR A 121 -18.40 1.95 5.86
C TYR A 121 -18.31 1.56 4.37
N GLU A 122 -18.76 0.34 4.03
CA GLU A 122 -18.88 -0.10 2.63
C GLU A 122 -19.84 0.78 1.82
N ALA A 123 -20.99 1.15 2.42
CA ALA A 123 -21.96 2.02 1.76
C ALA A 123 -21.37 3.42 1.51
N ALA A 124 -20.56 3.96 2.42
CA ALA A 124 -19.88 5.24 2.25
C ALA A 124 -18.84 5.18 1.12
N ILE A 125 -18.06 4.10 1.03
CA ILE A 125 -17.14 3.87 -0.10
C ILE A 125 -17.92 3.83 -1.43
N ALA A 126 -19.03 3.09 -1.47
CA ALA A 126 -19.86 2.98 -2.67
C ALA A 126 -20.50 4.31 -3.07
N ALA A 127 -20.95 5.11 -2.10
CA ALA A 127 -21.59 6.40 -2.32
C ALA A 127 -20.67 7.42 -2.99
N VAL A 128 -19.36 7.34 -2.76
CA VAL A 128 -18.35 8.20 -3.43
C VAL A 128 -17.79 7.59 -4.72
N GLY A 129 -18.34 6.45 -5.19
CA GLY A 129 -17.96 5.83 -6.46
C GLY A 129 -16.77 4.87 -6.38
N GLY A 130 -16.39 4.44 -5.18
CA GLY A 130 -15.27 3.54 -4.93
C GLY A 130 -13.92 4.25 -4.75
N ILE A 131 -12.88 3.46 -4.44
CA ILE A 131 -11.54 3.96 -4.13
C ILE A 131 -10.72 4.11 -5.42
N GLU A 132 -10.11 5.28 -5.64
CA GLU A 132 -9.25 5.53 -6.82
C GLU A 132 -7.87 4.92 -6.63
N LEU A 133 -7.28 5.08 -5.45
CA LEU A 133 -6.01 4.48 -5.08
C LEU A 133 -6.07 3.99 -3.64
N PHE A 134 -5.71 2.75 -3.41
CA PHE A 134 -5.59 2.18 -2.06
C PHE A 134 -4.11 1.98 -1.73
N LEU A 135 -3.58 2.74 -0.78
CA LEU A 135 -2.27 2.45 -0.17
C LEU A 135 -2.47 1.43 0.96
N GLY A 136 -1.80 0.29 0.88
CA GLY A 136 -1.82 -0.75 1.89
C GLY A 136 -0.43 -0.96 2.50
N GLY A 137 -0.40 -1.28 3.78
CA GLY A 137 0.75 -1.95 4.42
C GLY A 137 0.46 -3.44 4.56
N ILE A 138 1.49 -4.21 4.94
CA ILE A 138 1.33 -5.63 5.29
C ILE A 138 1.84 -5.97 6.68
N GLY A 139 1.28 -7.01 7.28
CA GLY A 139 1.85 -7.69 8.44
C GLY A 139 3.06 -8.56 8.10
N PRO A 140 3.83 -9.02 9.10
CA PRO A 140 4.91 -9.99 8.89
C PRO A 140 4.40 -11.36 8.40
N ASP A 141 3.14 -11.68 8.66
CA ASP A 141 2.37 -12.82 8.16
C ASP A 141 1.71 -12.56 6.78
N GLY A 142 2.00 -11.42 6.16
CA GLY A 142 1.44 -11.01 4.87
C GLY A 142 -0.05 -10.68 4.89
N HIS A 143 -0.65 -10.35 6.04
CA HIS A 143 -1.99 -9.81 6.05
C HIS A 143 -2.04 -8.44 5.36
N ILE A 144 -3.11 -8.17 4.59
CA ILE A 144 -3.47 -6.82 4.14
C ILE A 144 -4.62 -6.28 5.01
N ALA A 145 -4.48 -5.08 5.58
CA ALA A 145 -5.30 -4.66 6.75
C ALA A 145 -5.23 -5.73 7.86
N PHE A 146 -6.20 -5.82 8.77
CA PHE A 146 -6.33 -7.01 9.63
C PHE A 146 -6.99 -8.24 8.97
N ASN A 147 -6.77 -8.48 7.67
CA ASN A 147 -7.15 -9.75 7.03
C ASN A 147 -6.13 -10.84 7.33
N GLU A 148 -6.15 -11.27 8.60
CA GLU A 148 -5.30 -12.32 9.17
C GLU A 148 -5.32 -13.62 8.35
N PRO A 149 -4.28 -14.47 8.43
CA PRO A 149 -4.22 -15.76 7.74
C PRO A 149 -5.50 -16.59 7.89
N GLY A 150 -5.98 -17.13 6.77
CA GLY A 150 -7.25 -17.86 6.66
C GLY A 150 -8.47 -16.98 6.33
N SER A 151 -8.30 -15.66 6.21
CA SER A 151 -9.38 -14.74 5.82
C SER A 151 -9.80 -14.96 4.36
N SER A 152 -11.11 -14.93 4.09
CA SER A 152 -11.61 -15.03 2.71
C SER A 152 -11.02 -13.93 1.81
N LEU A 153 -10.53 -14.31 0.63
CA LEU A 153 -10.03 -13.36 -0.38
C LEU A 153 -11.15 -12.53 -1.02
N THR A 154 -12.41 -12.94 -0.85
CA THR A 154 -13.59 -12.18 -1.27
C THR A 154 -14.29 -11.47 -0.10
N SER A 155 -13.62 -11.35 1.04
CA SER A 155 -14.20 -10.73 2.24
C SER A 155 -14.51 -9.25 2.05
N ARG A 156 -15.54 -8.79 2.76
CA ARG A 156 -15.91 -7.38 2.96
C ARG A 156 -15.50 -6.89 4.34
N THR A 157 -15.72 -5.59 4.59
CA THR A 157 -15.48 -4.95 5.89
C THR A 157 -16.21 -5.69 7.00
N ARG A 158 -15.50 -6.04 8.08
CA ARG A 158 -16.02 -6.88 9.18
C ARG A 158 -15.18 -6.74 10.45
N VAL A 159 -15.70 -7.29 11.54
CA VAL A 159 -14.91 -7.56 12.75
C VAL A 159 -13.94 -8.73 12.51
N LYS A 160 -12.69 -8.57 12.94
CA LYS A 160 -11.68 -9.63 12.94
C LYS A 160 -10.99 -9.74 14.29
N THR A 161 -10.82 -10.98 14.74
CA THR A 161 -9.90 -11.32 15.83
C THR A 161 -8.47 -11.27 15.32
N LEU A 162 -7.61 -10.55 16.05
CA LEU A 162 -6.20 -10.44 15.71
C LEU A 162 -5.48 -11.77 15.96
N ALA A 163 -4.57 -12.12 15.05
CA ALA A 163 -3.68 -13.25 15.23
C ALA A 163 -2.69 -12.96 16.37
N TYR A 164 -2.18 -14.02 17.01
CA TYR A 164 -1.23 -13.87 18.10
C TYR A 164 0.07 -13.17 17.65
N GLU A 165 0.53 -13.43 16.43
CA GLU A 165 1.68 -12.75 15.83
C GLU A 165 1.45 -11.24 15.69
N THR A 166 0.26 -10.82 15.25
CA THR A 166 -0.17 -9.42 15.18
C THR A 166 -0.17 -8.77 16.56
N ILE A 167 -0.67 -9.48 17.58
CA ILE A 167 -0.66 -9.01 18.96
C ILE A 167 0.78 -8.79 19.46
N ILE A 168 1.70 -9.72 19.20
CA ILE A 168 3.11 -9.58 19.57
C ILE A 168 3.75 -8.40 18.83
N ALA A 169 3.54 -8.31 17.51
CA ALA A 169 4.12 -7.24 16.69
C ALA A 169 3.66 -5.84 17.14
N ASN A 170 2.40 -5.72 17.57
CA ASN A 170 1.82 -4.46 17.99
C ASN A 170 2.05 -4.14 19.47
N ALA A 171 2.44 -5.10 20.31
CA ALA A 171 2.72 -4.88 21.73
C ALA A 171 3.74 -3.76 21.98
N ARG A 172 4.68 -3.52 21.05
CA ARG A 172 5.63 -2.40 21.10
C ARG A 172 4.97 -1.02 21.21
N PHE A 173 3.73 -0.89 20.77
CA PHE A 173 2.93 0.34 20.88
C PHE A 173 2.19 0.44 22.22
N PHE A 174 2.04 -0.68 22.94
CA PHE A 174 1.30 -0.79 24.20
C PHE A 174 2.22 -1.13 25.36
N ASP A 175 3.30 -0.35 25.52
CA ASP A 175 4.34 -0.53 26.56
C ASP A 175 5.06 -1.90 26.56
N GLY A 176 4.99 -2.63 25.44
CA GLY A 176 5.50 -4.00 25.35
C GLY A 176 4.58 -5.05 25.97
N ASP A 177 3.37 -4.70 26.40
CA ASP A 177 2.43 -5.62 27.07
C ASP A 177 1.36 -6.13 26.11
N VAL A 178 1.46 -7.42 25.74
CA VAL A 178 0.50 -8.11 24.89
C VAL A 178 -0.93 -8.12 25.43
N ASN A 179 -1.13 -7.94 26.74
CA ASN A 179 -2.46 -7.91 27.36
C ASN A 179 -3.18 -6.59 27.12
N LYS A 180 -2.44 -5.51 26.88
CA LYS A 180 -2.98 -4.18 26.58
C LYS A 180 -3.39 -4.03 25.11
N VAL A 181 -2.89 -4.90 24.23
CA VAL A 181 -3.24 -4.89 22.81
C VAL A 181 -4.69 -5.36 22.62
N PRO A 182 -5.56 -4.58 21.95
CA PRO A 182 -6.91 -5.01 21.61
C PRO A 182 -6.91 -6.34 20.86
N LYS A 183 -7.90 -7.20 21.16
CA LYS A 183 -7.99 -8.54 20.55
C LYS A 183 -8.84 -8.58 19.29
N LEU A 184 -9.62 -7.52 19.06
CA LEU A 184 -10.52 -7.37 17.94
C LEU A 184 -10.22 -6.06 17.22
N ALA A 185 -10.45 -6.03 15.92
CA ALA A 185 -10.41 -4.84 15.09
C ALA A 185 -11.57 -4.85 14.09
N LEU A 186 -12.01 -3.67 13.69
CA LEU A 186 -12.77 -3.50 12.45
C LEU A 186 -11.75 -3.36 11.32
N THR A 187 -12.01 -4.00 10.21
CA THR A 187 -11.09 -4.00 9.07
C THR A 187 -11.84 -4.10 7.76
N VAL A 188 -11.38 -3.38 6.75
CA VAL A 188 -11.82 -3.58 5.37
C VAL A 188 -11.52 -5.00 4.91
N GLY A 189 -12.36 -5.53 4.04
CA GLY A 189 -12.13 -6.86 3.49
C GLY A 189 -11.05 -6.88 2.42
N VAL A 190 -10.55 -8.08 2.09
CA VAL A 190 -9.61 -8.25 0.97
C VAL A 190 -10.24 -7.76 -0.34
N ALA A 191 -11.51 -8.10 -0.60
CA ALA A 191 -12.20 -7.60 -1.79
C ALA A 191 -12.44 -6.09 -1.73
N THR A 192 -12.67 -5.52 -0.54
CA THR A 192 -12.82 -4.07 -0.39
C THR A 192 -11.57 -3.31 -0.85
N VAL A 193 -10.38 -3.84 -0.54
CA VAL A 193 -9.12 -3.28 -1.04
C VAL A 193 -8.97 -3.54 -2.55
N MET A 194 -9.25 -4.76 -3.00
CA MET A 194 -9.06 -5.17 -4.41
C MET A 194 -10.11 -4.60 -5.36
N ASP A 195 -11.21 -4.04 -4.86
CA ASP A 195 -12.19 -3.29 -5.66
C ASP A 195 -11.71 -1.86 -5.98
N ALA A 196 -10.60 -1.40 -5.37
CA ALA A 196 -10.00 -0.12 -5.73
C ALA A 196 -9.52 -0.12 -7.19
N ARG A 197 -9.47 1.06 -7.82
CA ARG A 197 -8.99 1.16 -9.22
C ARG A 197 -7.49 0.90 -9.32
N GLU A 198 -6.75 1.14 -8.24
CA GLU A 198 -5.33 0.95 -8.10
C GLU A 198 -4.98 0.57 -6.67
N VAL A 199 -4.07 -0.40 -6.49
CA VAL A 199 -3.61 -0.85 -5.18
C VAL A 199 -2.09 -0.73 -5.13
N VAL A 200 -1.60 0.03 -4.16
CA VAL A 200 -0.17 0.22 -3.88
C VAL A 200 0.14 -0.40 -2.52
N VAL A 201 1.11 -1.30 -2.44
CA VAL A 201 1.51 -1.94 -1.17
C VAL A 201 2.94 -1.55 -0.83
N ILE A 202 3.13 -1.00 0.38
CA ILE A 202 4.45 -0.69 0.94
C ILE A 202 4.98 -1.89 1.74
N ILE A 203 6.19 -2.35 1.42
CA ILE A 203 6.84 -3.48 2.10
C ILE A 203 8.29 -3.12 2.38
N THR A 204 8.66 -2.92 3.65
CA THR A 204 10.00 -2.43 4.00
C THR A 204 10.60 -3.17 5.19
N GLY A 205 11.89 -3.46 5.11
CA GLY A 205 12.70 -4.09 6.14
C GLY A 205 12.72 -5.62 6.07
N ALA A 206 13.83 -6.19 6.54
CA ALA A 206 14.11 -7.63 6.46
C ALA A 206 13.04 -8.51 7.13
N HIS A 207 12.41 -8.01 8.19
CA HIS A 207 11.31 -8.69 8.89
C HIS A 207 10.03 -8.89 8.03
N LYS A 208 9.99 -8.35 6.81
CA LYS A 208 8.90 -8.54 5.83
C LYS A 208 9.31 -9.34 4.59
N SER A 209 10.56 -9.81 4.51
CA SER A 209 11.07 -10.47 3.31
C SER A 209 10.33 -11.76 2.96
N ILE A 210 10.02 -12.58 3.97
CA ILE A 210 9.22 -13.80 3.79
C ILE A 210 7.83 -13.45 3.23
N ALA A 211 7.18 -12.43 3.78
CA ALA A 211 5.87 -12.01 3.31
C ALA A 211 5.91 -11.50 1.86
N LEU A 212 6.98 -10.80 1.46
CA LEU A 212 7.17 -10.37 0.07
C LEU A 212 7.34 -11.58 -0.86
N ALA A 213 8.21 -12.54 -0.51
CA ALA A 213 8.43 -13.75 -1.29
C ALA A 213 7.13 -14.56 -1.45
N LYS A 214 6.40 -14.77 -0.35
CA LYS A 214 5.08 -15.42 -0.36
C LYS A 214 4.03 -14.66 -1.16
N CYS A 215 4.14 -13.34 -1.22
CA CYS A 215 3.24 -12.49 -2.00
C CYS A 215 3.45 -12.62 -3.50
N ILE A 216 4.70 -12.74 -3.98
CA ILE A 216 5.01 -12.57 -5.41
C ILE A 216 5.52 -13.83 -6.11
N GLU A 217 6.13 -14.78 -5.39
CA GLU A 217 6.73 -15.99 -5.96
C GLU A 217 5.85 -17.23 -5.75
N ASP A 218 5.09 -17.27 -4.65
CA ASP A 218 4.09 -18.30 -4.40
C ASP A 218 2.74 -17.95 -5.04
N GLY A 219 1.83 -18.92 -5.10
CA GLY A 219 0.49 -18.72 -5.63
C GLY A 219 -0.44 -17.94 -4.68
N VAL A 220 -1.52 -17.41 -5.24
CA VAL A 220 -2.60 -16.75 -4.49
C VAL A 220 -3.15 -17.68 -3.40
N ASN A 221 -3.11 -17.22 -2.15
CA ASN A 221 -3.47 -18.02 -0.99
C ASN A 221 -4.04 -17.15 0.14
N HIS A 222 -5.11 -17.63 0.80
CA HIS A 222 -5.73 -16.95 1.94
C HIS A 222 -4.87 -16.94 3.22
N MET A 223 -3.77 -17.69 3.27
CA MET A 223 -2.80 -17.61 4.37
C MET A 223 -1.87 -16.40 4.25
N TRP A 224 -1.71 -15.86 3.04
CA TRP A 224 -0.90 -14.67 2.75
C TRP A 224 -1.78 -13.71 1.97
N THR A 225 -2.71 -13.03 2.64
CA THR A 225 -3.82 -12.34 1.96
C THR A 225 -3.36 -11.24 1.01
N VAL A 226 -2.19 -10.66 1.21
CA VAL A 226 -1.54 -9.74 0.25
C VAL A 226 -1.35 -10.38 -1.14
N SER A 227 -1.17 -11.70 -1.25
CA SER A 227 -1.03 -12.42 -2.53
C SER A 227 -2.22 -12.21 -3.48
N SER A 228 -3.39 -11.79 -2.96
CA SER A 228 -4.53 -11.36 -3.77
C SER A 228 -4.21 -10.21 -4.74
N ILE A 229 -3.17 -9.40 -4.47
CA ILE A 229 -2.70 -8.35 -5.38
C ILE A 229 -2.25 -8.90 -6.74
N GLN A 230 -1.87 -10.17 -6.82
CA GLN A 230 -1.54 -10.84 -8.10
C GLN A 230 -2.75 -10.87 -9.05
N LEU A 231 -3.97 -10.88 -8.50
CA LEU A 231 -5.23 -10.85 -9.27
C LEU A 231 -5.67 -9.42 -9.63
N HIS A 232 -5.05 -8.40 -9.04
CA HIS A 232 -5.47 -7.02 -9.22
C HIS A 232 -4.94 -6.44 -10.55
N PRO A 233 -5.79 -5.83 -11.39
CA PRO A 233 -5.38 -5.33 -12.71
C PRO A 233 -4.33 -4.21 -12.65
N LYS A 234 -4.31 -3.44 -11.55
CA LYS A 234 -3.35 -2.35 -11.29
C LYS A 234 -2.71 -2.47 -9.91
N GLY A 235 -2.12 -3.62 -9.62
CA GLY A 235 -1.33 -3.85 -8.40
C GLY A 235 0.10 -3.33 -8.52
N LEU A 236 0.56 -2.57 -7.53
CA LEU A 236 1.92 -2.05 -7.39
C LEU A 236 2.48 -2.41 -6.01
N ILE A 237 3.65 -3.03 -5.96
CA ILE A 237 4.43 -3.21 -4.75
C ILE A 237 5.62 -2.27 -4.82
N VAL A 238 5.86 -1.54 -3.74
CA VAL A 238 7.07 -0.71 -3.58
C VAL A 238 7.78 -1.16 -2.31
N CYS A 239 9.05 -1.52 -2.44
CA CYS A 239 9.79 -2.18 -1.39
C CYS A 239 11.27 -1.75 -1.34
N ASP A 240 11.92 -1.95 -0.20
CA ASP A 240 13.35 -1.66 -0.01
C ASP A 240 14.20 -2.92 -0.27
N GLU A 241 15.52 -2.78 -0.40
CA GLU A 241 16.42 -3.92 -0.64
C GLU A 241 16.32 -4.99 0.46
N ASP A 242 16.24 -4.57 1.73
CA ASP A 242 16.10 -5.46 2.89
C ASP A 242 14.87 -6.37 2.80
N SER A 243 13.76 -5.87 2.27
CA SER A 243 12.56 -6.69 2.08
C SER A 243 12.69 -7.72 0.94
N THR A 244 13.74 -7.67 0.12
CA THR A 244 13.96 -8.61 -0.99
C THR A 244 14.81 -9.82 -0.64
N LEU A 245 15.29 -9.94 0.61
CA LEU A 245 16.24 -10.98 1.03
C LEU A 245 15.82 -12.43 0.78
N GLU A 246 14.51 -12.70 0.71
CA GLU A 246 13.95 -14.05 0.47
C GLU A 246 13.50 -14.24 -0.99
N LEU A 247 13.68 -13.25 -1.86
CA LEU A 247 13.38 -13.38 -3.28
C LEU A 247 14.48 -14.14 -4.00
N HIS A 248 14.11 -14.93 -5.00
CA HIS A 248 15.10 -15.57 -5.86
C HIS A 248 15.83 -14.50 -6.72
N VAL A 249 17.14 -14.63 -6.90
CA VAL A 249 17.99 -13.68 -7.67
C VAL A 249 17.43 -13.38 -9.07
N LYS A 250 16.82 -14.39 -9.72
CA LYS A 250 16.16 -14.21 -11.03
C LYS A 250 14.94 -13.27 -10.99
N SER A 251 14.29 -13.15 -9.85
CA SER A 251 13.15 -12.26 -9.58
C SER A 251 13.59 -10.82 -9.32
N ILE A 252 14.83 -10.61 -8.86
CA ILE A 252 15.42 -9.29 -8.59
C ILE A 252 16.03 -8.69 -9.88
N GLU A 253 16.68 -9.50 -10.72
CA GLU A 253 17.47 -9.00 -11.86
C GLU A 253 16.69 -8.69 -13.16
N HIS A 254 15.39 -8.94 -13.28
CA HIS A 254 14.58 -8.56 -14.47
C HIS A 254 13.11 -8.38 -14.04
N VAL A 255 12.32 -7.41 -14.56
CA VAL A 255 11.73 -7.47 -15.91
C VAL A 255 11.50 -6.09 -16.58
N HIS A 256 11.54 -4.94 -15.90
CA HIS A 256 11.14 -3.66 -16.55
C HIS A 256 12.22 -2.58 -16.68
N GLN A 257 13.12 -2.42 -15.71
CA GLN A 257 14.13 -1.35 -15.72
C GLN A 257 15.25 -1.56 -16.75
N VAL A 258 15.65 -2.82 -16.99
CA VAL A 258 16.76 -3.15 -17.90
C VAL A 258 16.32 -3.16 -19.37
N LEU A 259 15.06 -3.46 -19.66
CA LEU A 259 14.58 -3.66 -21.04
C LEU A 259 13.97 -2.41 -21.70
N ILE A 260 13.38 -1.49 -20.93
CA ILE A 260 12.59 -0.38 -21.49
C ILE A 260 13.23 1.00 -21.21
N GLY A 261 14.12 1.12 -20.23
CA GLY A 261 14.62 2.43 -19.77
C GLY A 261 13.56 3.17 -18.96
N THR A 262 13.96 3.83 -17.87
CA THR A 262 13.04 4.54 -16.96
C THR A 262 12.31 5.68 -17.66
N GLU A 263 12.87 6.23 -18.75
CA GLU A 263 12.28 7.29 -19.56
C GLU A 263 11.07 6.87 -20.41
N ASN A 264 10.88 5.57 -20.68
CA ASN A 264 9.86 5.07 -21.63
C ASN A 264 8.64 4.41 -20.95
N LEU A 265 8.57 4.38 -19.62
CA LEU A 265 7.41 3.90 -18.87
C LEU A 265 6.60 5.08 -18.31
N GLY A 266 5.31 5.11 -18.63
CA GLY A 266 4.32 5.95 -17.98
C GLY A 266 4.11 5.53 -16.53
N LEU A 267 3.62 6.45 -15.69
CA LEU A 267 3.44 6.23 -14.25
C LEU A 267 2.58 5.01 -13.92
N GLN A 268 1.64 4.61 -14.78
CA GLN A 268 0.79 3.43 -14.62
C GLN A 268 1.32 2.16 -15.33
N GLY A 269 2.56 2.18 -15.84
CA GLY A 269 3.17 1.06 -16.56
C GLY A 269 2.84 0.99 -18.06
N GLY A 270 2.11 1.97 -18.61
CA GLY A 270 1.93 2.07 -20.07
C GLY A 270 3.20 2.60 -20.74
N VAL A 271 3.61 2.05 -21.88
CA VAL A 271 4.80 2.51 -22.62
C VAL A 271 4.54 3.92 -23.20
N LYS A 272 5.38 4.91 -22.86
CA LYS A 272 5.45 6.19 -23.57
C LYS A 272 6.09 5.93 -24.93
N GLN A 273 5.56 6.53 -26.01
CA GLN A 273 5.99 6.30 -27.40
C GLN A 273 7.50 5.98 -27.52
N LEU A 274 7.80 4.78 -28.01
CA LEU A 274 9.16 4.40 -28.42
C LEU A 274 9.66 5.44 -29.42
N LYS A 275 10.65 6.25 -29.03
CA LYS A 275 11.42 6.99 -30.03
C LYS A 275 12.06 5.92 -30.92
N SER A 276 11.66 5.86 -32.18
CA SER A 276 12.23 4.94 -33.17
C SER A 276 13.75 5.05 -33.11
N ALA A 277 14.43 3.95 -32.84
CA ALA A 277 15.89 3.88 -32.90
C ALA A 277 16.33 4.16 -34.34
N THR A 278 16.69 5.41 -34.62
CA THR A 278 17.38 5.78 -35.86
C THR A 278 18.85 5.37 -35.72
N ASN A 279 19.24 4.39 -36.54
CA ASN A 279 20.58 4.08 -37.03
C ASN A 279 21.73 3.89 -36.01
N ALA A 280 22.01 2.63 -35.68
CA ALA A 280 23.37 2.17 -35.35
C ALA A 280 23.56 0.72 -35.82
N SER A 281 23.74 0.53 -37.13
CA SER A 281 24.25 -0.73 -37.67
C SER A 281 25.78 -0.75 -37.56
N SER A 282 26.30 -1.32 -36.47
CA SER A 282 27.65 -1.87 -36.46
C SER A 282 27.71 -3.02 -35.47
N ARG A 283 27.41 -4.24 -35.94
CA ARG A 283 27.72 -5.46 -35.20
C ARG A 283 29.24 -5.63 -35.13
N PRO A 284 29.85 -5.88 -33.96
CA PRO A 284 31.21 -6.38 -33.89
C PRO A 284 31.24 -7.82 -34.42
N LYS A 285 32.15 -8.11 -35.36
CA LYS A 285 32.43 -9.48 -35.81
C LYS A 285 33.17 -10.22 -34.70
N THR A 286 32.63 -11.35 -34.26
CA THR A 286 33.31 -12.31 -33.37
C THR A 286 34.50 -12.95 -34.12
N PRO A 287 35.72 -13.01 -33.55
CA PRO A 287 36.82 -13.76 -34.16
C PRO A 287 36.60 -15.26 -33.95
N MET A 288 36.58 -16.03 -35.04
CA MET A 288 36.70 -17.50 -34.98
C MET A 288 38.16 -17.86 -34.68
N ASN A 289 38.39 -18.51 -33.53
CA ASN A 289 39.66 -19.17 -33.24
C ASN A 289 39.79 -20.42 -34.12
N ALA A 290 40.95 -20.54 -34.78
CA ALA A 290 41.35 -21.69 -35.57
C ALA A 290 41.68 -22.91 -34.65
N PRO A 291 41.57 -24.15 -35.17
CA PRO A 291 41.80 -25.35 -34.38
C PRO A 291 43.30 -25.65 -34.21
N HIS A 292 43.68 -26.12 -33.03
CA HIS A 292 44.99 -26.70 -32.75
C HIS A 292 45.08 -28.11 -33.34
N GLU A 293 46.17 -28.37 -34.08
CA GLU A 293 46.75 -29.70 -34.31
C GLU A 293 47.37 -30.26 -33.02
#